data_AF-A0A968F429-F1
#
_entry.id   AF-A0A968F429-F1
#
_cell.length_a   1.000
_cell.length_b   1.000
_cell.length_c   1.000
_cell.angle_alpha   90.00
_cell.angle_beta   90.00
_cell.angle_gamma   90.00
#
_symmetry.space_group_name_H-M   'P 1'
#
loop_
_entity.id
_entity.type
_entity.pdbx_description
1 polymer ?
#
loop_
_entity_poly.entity_id
_entity_poly.type
_entity_poly.pdbx_seq_one_letter_code
_entity_poly.pdbx_strand_id
1 'polypeptide(L)'
;MIAIFAVILWGVISVVNTVRKTTGDLVAPVNVLNTQAAGIFNTTPTVFPDPVTIVNEVQSLARLETIQYSLEKVVTAETGSEELRFLFGDKLLFVAHGEVIAGIDLAKLNEEDLTLRSGTLYVSLPEVEIFTATLNNEKSYVYDRETGLLSKGNLDLETLARQAAEEAILAAALEDGILEQAEVNAADFLESFFHSLGYPEVVLEFSDEN
;
A
#
# COMPACT_ATOMS: atom_id res chain seq x y z
N MET A 1 46.46 30.00 88.07
CA MET A 1 45.32 30.71 87.45
C MET A 1 45.50 30.99 85.95
N ILE A 2 46.74 31.11 85.43
CA ILE A 2 47.03 31.41 84.01
C ILE A 2 46.77 30.23 83.05
N ALA A 3 46.94 28.98 83.50
CA ALA A 3 46.78 27.80 82.64
C ALA A 3 45.33 27.51 82.20
N ILE A 4 44.32 27.91 82.99
CA ILE A 4 42.90 27.65 82.68
C ILE A 4 42.40 28.60 81.57
N PHE A 5 42.89 29.84 81.54
CA PHE A 5 42.53 30.80 80.49
C PHE A 5 43.04 30.39 79.11
N ALA A 6 44.21 29.75 79.02
CA ALA A 6 44.79 29.30 77.74
C ALA A 6 43.99 28.16 77.08
N VAL A 7 43.44 27.24 77.89
CA VAL A 7 42.65 26.10 77.39
C VAL A 7 41.29 26.56 76.86
N ILE A 8 40.67 27.55 77.51
CA ILE A 8 39.40 28.13 77.05
C ILE A 8 39.61 28.91 75.75
N LEU A 9 40.71 29.67 75.63
CA LEU A 9 41.02 30.43 74.41
C LEU A 9 41.28 29.51 73.21
N TRP A 10 41.98 28.39 73.42
CA TRP A 10 42.26 27.42 72.36
C TRP A 10 41.01 26.67 71.92
N GLY A 11 40.09 26.36 72.85
CA GLY A 11 38.79 25.78 72.56
C GLY A 11 37.92 26.68 71.68
N VAL A 12 37.91 28.00 71.92
CA VAL A 12 37.14 28.96 71.11
C VAL A 12 37.73 29.12 69.71
N ILE A 13 39.06 29.12 69.56
CA ILE A 13 39.73 29.23 68.25
C ILE A 13 39.54 27.96 67.41
N SER A 14 39.52 26.79 68.05
CA SER A 14 39.29 25.49 67.38
C SER A 14 37.88 25.40 66.75
N VAL A 15 36.86 25.91 67.43
CA VAL A 15 35.48 25.90 66.95
C VAL A 15 35.31 26.81 65.72
N VAL A 16 35.91 27.99 65.70
CA VAL A 16 35.82 28.93 64.57
C VAL A 16 36.55 28.40 63.32
N ASN A 17 37.63 27.64 63.50
CA ASN A 17 38.36 27.05 62.36
C ASN A 17 37.71 25.76 61.82
N THR A 18 36.82 25.12 62.57
CA THR A 18 36.11 23.91 62.12
C THR A 18 34.83 24.26 61.37
N VAL A 19 34.11 25.32 61.77
CA VAL A 19 32.88 25.76 61.10
C VAL A 19 33.12 26.25 59.66
N ARG A 20 34.33 26.74 59.36
CA ARG A 20 34.70 27.23 58.01
C ARG A 20 34.96 26.13 56.98
N LYS A 21 35.03 24.84 57.36
CA LYS A 21 35.30 23.74 56.41
C LYS A 21 34.07 22.91 56.03
N THR A 22 32.89 23.21 56.58
CA THR A 22 31.67 22.42 56.33
C THR A 22 30.49 23.21 55.74
N THR A 23 30.65 24.52 55.53
CA THR A 23 29.62 25.38 54.89
C THR A 23 29.94 25.79 53.45
N GLY A 24 31.08 25.36 52.91
CA GLY A 24 31.52 25.68 51.55
C GLY A 24 30.97 24.77 50.44
N ASP A 25 30.45 23.58 50.78
CA ASP A 25 30.05 22.57 49.79
C ASP A 25 28.53 22.49 49.54
N LEU A 26 27.73 23.42 50.07
CA LEU A 26 26.26 23.34 49.98
C LEU A 26 25.60 24.43 49.12
N VAL A 27 26.37 25.30 48.46
CA VAL A 27 25.80 26.37 47.62
C VAL A 27 26.50 26.48 46.27
N ALA A 28 26.17 25.57 45.35
CA ALA A 28 25.94 25.82 43.91
C ALA A 28 25.61 24.50 43.16
N PRO A 29 24.82 24.50 42.08
CA PRO A 29 23.68 25.35 41.75
C PRO A 29 22.40 24.52 41.44
N VAL A 30 21.23 25.04 41.84
CA VAL A 30 19.90 24.52 41.48
C VAL A 30 19.56 24.85 40.00
N ASN A 31 20.52 24.70 39.08
CA ASN A 31 20.33 24.93 37.64
C ASN A 31 20.13 23.64 36.83
N VAL A 32 20.34 22.47 37.44
CA VAL A 32 20.11 21.17 36.78
C VAL A 32 18.64 20.78 36.65
N LEU A 33 17.72 21.48 37.33
CA LEU A 33 16.27 21.24 37.22
C LEU A 33 15.60 22.08 36.13
N ASN A 34 16.18 23.23 35.74
CA ASN A 34 15.61 24.08 34.68
C ASN A 34 15.98 23.62 33.27
N THR A 35 17.00 22.78 33.12
CA THR A 35 17.46 22.35 31.78
C THR A 35 16.67 21.16 31.24
N GLN A 36 16.02 20.36 32.09
CA GLN A 36 15.20 19.22 31.66
C GLN A 36 13.73 19.60 31.39
N ALA A 37 13.28 20.77 31.86
CA ALA A 37 11.93 21.28 31.59
C ALA A 37 11.80 21.98 30.22
N ALA A 38 12.89 22.20 29.49
CA ALA A 38 12.84 22.80 28.16
C ALA A 38 12.48 21.79 27.05
N GLY A 39 12.66 20.49 27.28
CA GLY A 39 12.35 19.42 26.31
C GLY A 39 10.87 19.02 26.25
N ILE A 40 10.06 19.41 27.25
CA ILE A 40 8.62 19.10 27.33
C ILE A 40 7.74 20.11 26.59
N PHE A 41 8.29 21.23 26.13
CA PHE A 41 7.53 22.30 25.45
C PHE A 41 7.99 22.61 24.02
N ASN A 42 8.94 21.84 23.49
CA ASN A 42 9.30 21.93 22.08
C ASN A 42 8.41 20.99 21.25
N THR A 43 7.14 21.34 21.09
CA THR A 43 6.38 20.86 19.93
C THR A 43 7.02 21.50 18.71
N THR A 44 7.88 20.76 18.02
CA THR A 44 8.26 21.12 16.66
C THR A 44 6.97 21.32 15.87
N PRO A 45 6.74 22.48 15.25
CA PRO A 45 5.59 22.66 14.37
C PRO A 45 5.64 21.59 13.28
N THR A 46 4.72 20.63 13.32
CA THR A 46 4.50 19.69 12.21
C THR A 46 3.74 20.46 11.14
N VAL A 47 4.44 20.85 10.09
CA VAL A 47 3.83 21.45 8.90
C VAL A 47 3.31 20.31 8.05
N PHE A 48 1.99 20.21 7.93
CA PHE A 48 1.38 19.25 7.02
C PHE A 48 1.41 19.81 5.60
N PRO A 49 1.72 18.98 4.59
CA PRO A 49 1.56 19.35 3.19
C PRO A 49 0.14 19.79 2.87
N ASP A 50 0.03 20.72 1.91
CA ASP A 50 -1.26 21.12 1.34
C ASP A 50 -1.87 19.96 0.54
N PRO A 51 -3.20 19.71 0.61
CA PRO A 51 -3.87 18.66 -0.16
C PRO A 51 -3.51 18.66 -1.66
N VAL A 52 -3.36 19.82 -2.29
CA VAL A 52 -2.95 19.97 -3.69
C VAL A 52 -1.60 19.29 -3.94
N THR A 53 -0.66 19.43 -3.00
CA THR A 53 0.67 18.81 -3.14
C THR A 53 0.58 17.30 -3.05
N ILE A 54 -0.22 16.77 -2.11
CA ILE A 54 -0.41 15.32 -1.94
C ILE A 54 -1.04 14.71 -3.20
N VAL A 55 -2.11 15.32 -3.72
CA VAL A 55 -2.80 14.86 -4.93
C VAL A 55 -1.84 14.78 -6.10
N ASN A 56 -0.99 15.79 -6.27
CA ASN A 56 0.02 15.77 -7.35
C ASN A 56 1.02 14.63 -7.19
N GLU A 57 1.49 14.35 -5.97
CA GLU A 57 2.40 13.22 -5.71
C GLU A 57 1.70 11.88 -5.98
N VAL A 58 0.44 11.72 -5.59
CA VAL A 58 -0.36 10.50 -5.83
C VAL A 58 -0.69 10.33 -7.32
N GLN A 59 -1.17 11.39 -7.97
CA GLN A 59 -1.43 11.40 -9.42
C GLN A 59 -0.15 11.22 -10.25
N SER A 60 1.04 11.50 -9.70
CA SER A 60 2.30 11.22 -10.39
C SER A 60 2.53 9.72 -10.63
N LEU A 61 1.91 8.86 -9.80
CA LEU A 61 1.84 7.42 -10.03
C LEU A 61 0.96 7.09 -11.23
N ALA A 62 -0.06 7.93 -11.49
CA ALA A 62 -1.11 7.85 -12.50
C ALA A 62 -1.97 6.58 -12.43
N ARG A 63 -1.34 5.41 -12.39
CA ARG A 63 -1.96 4.10 -12.31
C ARG A 63 -1.15 3.24 -11.35
N LEU A 64 -1.83 2.71 -10.33
CA LEU A 64 -1.24 1.81 -9.35
C LEU A 64 -1.72 0.39 -9.63
N GLU A 65 -0.87 -0.41 -10.29
CA GLU A 65 -1.10 -1.85 -10.47
C GLU A 65 -0.65 -2.59 -9.21
N THR A 66 -1.57 -3.33 -8.58
CA THR A 66 -1.31 -3.93 -7.27
C THR A 66 -1.34 -5.45 -7.30
N ILE A 67 -1.86 -6.04 -8.37
CA ILE A 67 -1.85 -7.48 -8.55
C ILE A 67 -1.88 -7.88 -10.03
N GLN A 68 -1.31 -9.05 -10.30
CA GLN A 68 -1.40 -9.75 -11.56
C GLN A 68 -1.69 -11.23 -11.31
N TYR A 69 -2.73 -11.75 -11.95
CA TYR A 69 -3.01 -13.18 -12.03
C TYR A 69 -2.53 -13.75 -13.36
N SER A 70 -1.91 -14.93 -13.31
CA SER A 70 -1.60 -15.73 -14.50
C SER A 70 -2.43 -17.00 -14.46
N LEU A 71 -3.29 -17.16 -15.47
CA LEU A 71 -4.31 -18.20 -15.53
C LEU A 71 -4.16 -19.04 -16.78
N GLU A 72 -4.60 -20.29 -16.70
CA GLU A 72 -4.72 -21.20 -17.85
C GLU A 72 -6.16 -21.69 -17.95
N LYS A 73 -6.74 -21.63 -19.15
CA LYS A 73 -8.08 -22.13 -19.45
C LYS A 73 -8.08 -22.90 -20.76
N VAL A 74 -8.86 -23.98 -20.79
CA VAL A 74 -9.07 -24.76 -22.00
C VAL A 74 -10.46 -24.41 -22.55
N VAL A 75 -10.51 -23.91 -23.78
CA VAL A 75 -11.75 -23.51 -24.45
C VAL A 75 -11.98 -24.41 -25.66
N THR A 76 -13.24 -24.81 -25.85
CA THR A 76 -13.66 -25.55 -27.04
C THR A 76 -14.51 -24.64 -27.90
N ALA A 77 -14.16 -24.49 -29.18
CA ALA A 77 -14.98 -23.82 -30.17
C ALA A 77 -15.39 -24.82 -31.25
N GLU A 78 -16.67 -24.85 -31.61
CA GLU A 78 -17.18 -25.81 -32.58
C GLU A 78 -18.24 -25.22 -33.51
N THR A 79 -18.33 -25.77 -34.72
CA THR A 79 -19.33 -25.41 -35.74
C THR A 79 -19.92 -26.66 -36.40
N GLY A 80 -21.16 -26.53 -36.90
CA GLY A 80 -21.93 -27.62 -37.50
C GLY A 80 -23.02 -28.17 -36.56
N SER A 81 -24.02 -28.87 -37.11
CA SER A 81 -25.05 -29.53 -36.30
C SER A 81 -24.53 -30.83 -35.68
N GLU A 82 -24.93 -31.13 -34.44
CA GLU A 82 -24.61 -32.37 -33.70
C GLU A 82 -24.70 -33.63 -34.58
N GLU A 83 -25.75 -33.74 -35.40
CA GLU A 83 -26.05 -34.92 -36.21
C GLU A 83 -25.14 -35.11 -37.44
N LEU A 84 -24.52 -34.04 -37.95
CA LEU A 84 -23.70 -34.05 -39.16
C LEU A 84 -22.25 -33.60 -38.93
N ARG A 85 -21.80 -33.49 -37.66
CA ARG A 85 -20.42 -33.06 -37.32
C ARG A 85 -19.34 -33.87 -38.04
N PHE A 86 -19.53 -35.18 -38.22
CA PHE A 86 -18.54 -36.03 -38.89
C PHE A 86 -18.34 -35.69 -40.38
N LEU A 87 -19.34 -35.10 -41.02
CA LEU A 87 -19.29 -34.67 -42.42
C LEU A 87 -18.89 -33.21 -42.55
N PHE A 88 -19.51 -32.32 -41.78
CA PHE A 88 -19.43 -30.87 -41.98
C PHE A 88 -18.95 -30.07 -40.76
N GLY A 89 -18.65 -30.75 -39.65
CA GLY A 89 -18.24 -30.08 -38.42
C GLY A 89 -16.80 -29.59 -38.43
N ASP A 90 -16.49 -28.71 -37.50
CA ASP A 90 -15.13 -28.27 -37.16
C ASP A 90 -15.11 -27.98 -35.66
N LYS A 91 -14.22 -28.67 -34.93
CA LYS A 91 -14.07 -28.55 -33.48
C LYS A 91 -12.61 -28.22 -33.18
N LEU A 92 -12.39 -27.22 -32.35
CA LEU A 92 -11.08 -26.72 -31.97
C LEU A 92 -10.96 -26.69 -30.45
N LEU A 93 -9.94 -27.35 -29.92
CA LEU A 93 -9.57 -27.28 -28.51
C LEU A 93 -8.38 -26.33 -28.37
N PHE A 94 -8.58 -25.24 -27.64
CA PHE A 94 -7.60 -24.19 -27.44
C PHE A 94 -7.14 -24.16 -25.99
N VAL A 95 -5.84 -24.20 -25.75
CA VAL A 95 -5.23 -23.99 -24.43
C VAL A 95 -4.77 -22.55 -24.38
N ALA A 96 -5.44 -21.77 -23.53
CA ALA A 96 -5.22 -20.35 -23.37
C ALA A 96 -4.45 -20.08 -22.08
N HIS A 97 -3.33 -19.38 -22.19
CA HIS A 97 -2.64 -18.79 -21.06
C HIS A 97 -2.90 -17.30 -21.08
N GLY A 98 -3.42 -16.75 -20.00
CA GLY A 98 -3.73 -15.34 -19.91
C GLY A 98 -3.18 -14.68 -18.67
N GLU A 99 -3.10 -13.35 -18.74
CA GLU A 99 -2.66 -12.47 -17.67
C GLU A 99 -3.75 -11.42 -17.43
N VAL A 100 -4.13 -11.24 -16.17
CA VAL A 100 -5.10 -10.23 -15.74
C VAL A 100 -4.44 -9.34 -14.71
N ILE A 101 -4.51 -8.04 -14.91
CA ILE A 101 -3.90 -7.01 -14.05
C ILE A 101 -4.99 -6.10 -13.51
N ALA A 102 -4.96 -5.84 -12.20
CA ALA A 102 -5.92 -5.00 -11.51
C ALA A 102 -5.21 -3.99 -10.58
N GLY A 103 -5.92 -2.91 -10.26
CA GLY A 103 -5.44 -1.88 -9.36
C GLY A 103 -6.30 -0.61 -9.40
N ILE A 104 -5.73 0.54 -9.02
CA ILE A 104 -6.45 1.81 -8.91
C ILE A 104 -5.88 2.84 -9.88
N ASP A 105 -6.76 3.51 -10.62
CA ASP A 105 -6.40 4.69 -11.42
C ASP A 105 -6.38 5.93 -10.53
N LEU A 106 -5.17 6.30 -10.10
CA LEU A 106 -4.93 7.43 -9.22
C LEU A 106 -5.07 8.78 -9.93
N ALA A 107 -5.12 8.80 -11.27
CA ALA A 107 -5.43 10.02 -12.01
C ALA A 107 -6.87 10.50 -11.78
N LYS A 108 -7.76 9.62 -11.29
CA LYS A 108 -9.15 9.95 -10.91
C LYS A 108 -9.26 10.65 -9.56
N LEU A 109 -8.21 10.63 -8.74
CA LEU A 109 -8.20 11.23 -7.40
C LEU A 109 -8.09 12.76 -7.48
N ASN A 110 -8.92 13.49 -6.75
CA ASN A 110 -8.95 14.95 -6.71
C ASN A 110 -8.64 15.50 -5.32
N GLU A 111 -8.42 16.81 -5.22
CA GLU A 111 -8.17 17.50 -3.94
C GLU A 111 -9.29 17.33 -2.91
N GLU A 112 -10.53 17.24 -3.38
CA GLU A 112 -11.69 17.03 -2.52
C GLU A 112 -11.73 15.64 -1.86
N ASP A 113 -11.04 14.67 -2.47
CA ASP A 113 -10.95 13.31 -1.96
C ASP A 113 -9.94 13.18 -0.81
N LEU A 114 -9.13 14.22 -0.55
CA LEU A 114 -8.18 14.25 0.56
C LEU A 114 -8.56 15.32 1.58
N THR A 115 -8.87 14.90 2.80
CA THR A 115 -9.15 15.82 3.89
C THR A 115 -8.31 15.51 5.12
N LEU A 116 -7.55 16.49 5.59
CA LEU A 116 -6.83 16.40 6.86
C LEU A 116 -7.68 16.96 8.00
N ARG A 117 -8.01 16.14 9.00
CA ARG A 117 -8.75 16.58 10.20
C ARG A 117 -8.06 16.09 11.45
N SER A 118 -7.72 17.02 12.35
CA SER A 118 -7.12 16.68 13.66
C SER A 118 -5.85 15.82 13.61
N GLY A 119 -5.09 15.86 12.50
CA GLY A 119 -3.88 15.05 12.31
C GLY A 119 -4.10 13.72 11.59
N THR A 120 -5.35 13.34 11.31
CA THR A 120 -5.73 12.15 10.55
C THR A 120 -6.02 12.53 9.10
N LEU A 121 -5.37 11.84 8.15
CA LEU A 121 -5.62 12.02 6.71
C LEU A 121 -6.74 11.07 6.26
N TYR A 122 -7.86 11.62 5.80
CA TYR A 122 -8.94 10.86 5.18
C TYR A 122 -8.77 10.93 3.66
N VAL A 123 -8.75 9.77 3.01
CA VAL A 123 -8.58 9.64 1.56
C VAL A 123 -9.72 8.80 1.01
N SER A 124 -10.54 9.39 0.14
CA SER A 124 -11.49 8.65 -0.67
C SER A 124 -10.80 8.15 -1.92
N LEU A 125 -10.64 6.84 -2.05
CA LEU A 125 -9.95 6.22 -3.16
C LEU A 125 -10.93 5.90 -4.30
N PRO A 126 -10.50 6.03 -5.56
CA PRO A 126 -11.22 5.47 -6.69
C PRO A 126 -11.38 3.95 -6.54
N GLU A 127 -12.41 3.42 -7.17
CA GLU A 127 -12.64 1.98 -7.25
C GLU A 127 -11.46 1.25 -7.92
N VAL A 128 -11.29 0.00 -7.49
CA VAL A 128 -10.36 -0.93 -8.14
C VAL A 128 -10.97 -1.39 -9.45
N GLU A 129 -10.16 -1.40 -10.51
CA GLU A 129 -10.58 -1.84 -11.83
C GLU A 129 -9.62 -2.85 -12.45
N ILE A 130 -10.14 -3.64 -13.40
CA ILE A 130 -9.32 -4.45 -14.28
C ILE A 130 -8.72 -3.54 -15.33
N PHE A 131 -7.40 -3.45 -15.34
CA PHE A 131 -6.71 -2.66 -16.34
C PHE A 131 -6.46 -3.41 -17.64
N THR A 132 -6.22 -4.72 -17.54
CA THR A 132 -5.84 -5.54 -18.68
C THR A 132 -6.24 -6.98 -18.41
N ALA A 133 -6.85 -7.63 -19.39
CA ALA A 133 -7.06 -9.07 -19.44
C ALA A 133 -6.67 -9.52 -20.84
N THR A 134 -5.57 -10.25 -20.98
CA THR A 134 -5.01 -10.58 -22.29
C THR A 134 -4.49 -12.00 -22.34
N LEU A 135 -4.42 -12.55 -23.56
CA LEU A 135 -3.79 -13.83 -23.82
C LEU A 135 -2.31 -13.68 -24.11
N ASN A 136 -1.50 -14.56 -23.52
CA ASN A 136 -0.11 -14.75 -23.90
C ASN A 136 -0.06 -15.57 -25.19
N ASN A 137 0.18 -14.91 -26.32
CA ASN A 137 0.20 -15.53 -27.64
C ASN A 137 1.34 -16.54 -27.84
N GLU A 138 2.45 -16.42 -27.11
CA GLU A 138 3.57 -17.35 -27.20
C GLU A 138 3.29 -18.65 -26.45
N LYS A 139 2.52 -18.58 -25.36
CA LYS A 139 2.15 -19.73 -24.54
C LYS A 139 0.83 -20.36 -24.96
N SER A 140 -0.08 -19.61 -25.56
CA SER A 140 -1.40 -20.13 -25.95
C SER A 140 -1.37 -20.82 -27.31
N TYR A 141 -1.97 -22.00 -27.41
CA TYR A 141 -1.91 -22.83 -28.62
C TYR A 141 -3.17 -23.65 -28.85
N VAL A 142 -3.39 -24.03 -30.11
CA VAL A 142 -4.40 -25.02 -30.49
C VAL A 142 -3.87 -26.40 -30.09
N TYR A 143 -4.52 -27.03 -29.12
CA TYR A 143 -4.14 -28.38 -28.68
C TYR A 143 -4.61 -29.44 -29.66
N ASP A 144 -5.85 -29.32 -30.13
CA ASP A 144 -6.44 -30.26 -31.07
C ASP A 144 -7.44 -29.57 -32.00
N ARG A 145 -7.59 -30.12 -33.21
CA ARG A 145 -8.60 -29.66 -34.16
C ARG A 145 -9.11 -30.82 -35.01
N GLU A 146 -10.41 -31.07 -34.92
CA GLU A 146 -11.11 -32.09 -35.70
C GLU A 146 -11.94 -31.42 -36.78
N THR A 147 -11.69 -31.78 -38.05
CA THR A 147 -12.46 -31.29 -39.21
C THR A 147 -13.23 -32.44 -39.86
N GLY A 148 -14.49 -32.20 -40.21
CA GLY A 148 -15.32 -33.17 -40.91
C GLY A 148 -14.82 -33.46 -42.33
N LEU A 149 -15.11 -34.66 -42.84
CA LEU A 149 -14.57 -35.16 -44.11
C LEU A 149 -14.89 -34.28 -45.34
N LEU A 150 -15.97 -33.50 -45.29
CA LEU A 150 -16.42 -32.60 -46.36
C LEU A 150 -16.35 -31.11 -45.94
N SER A 151 -15.80 -30.82 -44.76
CA SER A 151 -15.57 -29.47 -44.26
C SER A 151 -14.39 -28.81 -44.99
N LYS A 152 -14.45 -27.49 -45.16
CA LYS A 152 -13.30 -26.70 -45.64
C LYS A 152 -12.48 -26.08 -44.49
N GLY A 153 -12.85 -26.38 -43.24
CA GLY A 153 -12.35 -25.69 -42.06
C GLY A 153 -12.89 -24.26 -41.98
N ASN A 154 -13.35 -23.84 -40.80
CA ASN A 154 -13.70 -22.45 -40.56
C ASN A 154 -12.45 -21.67 -40.16
N LEU A 155 -12.06 -20.69 -40.97
CA LEU A 155 -10.86 -19.87 -40.73
C LEU A 155 -10.99 -19.00 -39.47
N ASP A 156 -12.21 -18.64 -39.09
CA ASP A 156 -12.48 -17.76 -37.94
C ASP A 156 -12.63 -18.53 -36.62
N LEU A 157 -12.61 -19.87 -36.65
CA LEU A 157 -12.87 -20.70 -35.46
C LEU A 157 -11.82 -20.48 -34.37
N GLU A 158 -10.55 -20.31 -34.75
CA GLU A 158 -9.50 -19.99 -33.78
C GLU A 158 -9.69 -18.59 -33.19
N THR A 159 -10.09 -17.61 -34.00
CA THR A 159 -10.39 -16.26 -33.52
C THR A 159 -11.52 -16.29 -32.48
N LEU A 160 -12.60 -17.02 -32.76
CA LEU A 160 -13.69 -17.21 -31.81
C LEU A 160 -13.23 -17.91 -30.52
N ALA A 161 -12.39 -18.94 -30.63
CA ALA A 161 -11.83 -19.63 -29.47
C ALA A 161 -10.96 -18.71 -28.61
N ARG A 162 -10.16 -17.84 -29.23
CA ARG A 162 -9.33 -16.85 -28.53
C ARG A 162 -10.17 -15.80 -27.82
N GLN A 163 -11.23 -15.29 -28.46
CA GLN A 163 -12.15 -14.34 -27.83
C GLN A 163 -12.84 -14.97 -26.60
N ALA A 164 -13.40 -16.17 -26.77
CA ALA A 164 -14.02 -16.90 -25.66
C ALA A 164 -13.02 -17.24 -24.55
N ALA A 165 -11.75 -17.47 -24.89
CA ALA A 165 -10.69 -17.70 -23.91
C ALA A 165 -10.32 -16.43 -23.12
N GLU A 166 -10.25 -15.27 -23.75
CA GLU A 166 -10.01 -14.00 -23.06
C GLU A 166 -11.11 -13.71 -22.03
N GLU A 167 -12.39 -13.90 -22.44
CA GLU A 167 -13.54 -13.79 -21.54
C GLU A 167 -13.48 -14.80 -20.38
N ALA A 168 -13.11 -16.06 -20.67
CA ALA A 168 -13.01 -17.11 -19.65
C ALA A 168 -11.86 -16.86 -18.65
N ILE A 169 -10.75 -16.27 -19.10
CA ILE A 169 -9.63 -15.87 -18.25
C ILE A 169 -10.05 -14.72 -17.34
N LEU A 170 -10.69 -13.69 -17.90
CA LEU A 170 -11.20 -12.55 -17.12
C LEU A 170 -12.20 -13.01 -16.07
N ALA A 171 -13.20 -13.80 -16.47
CA ALA A 171 -14.22 -14.33 -15.57
C ALA A 171 -13.61 -15.14 -14.42
N ALA A 172 -12.59 -15.94 -14.71
CA ALA A 172 -11.89 -16.71 -13.68
C ALA A 172 -11.08 -15.83 -12.72
N ALA A 173 -10.42 -14.78 -13.21
CA ALA A 173 -9.73 -13.84 -12.32
C ALA A 173 -10.70 -13.12 -11.38
N LEU A 174 -11.87 -12.74 -11.89
CA LEU A 174 -12.94 -12.14 -11.09
C LEU A 174 -13.50 -13.14 -10.05
N GLU A 175 -13.74 -14.39 -10.45
CA GLU A 175 -14.20 -15.46 -9.55
C GLU A 175 -13.17 -15.75 -8.44
N ASP A 176 -11.87 -15.69 -8.77
CA ASP A 176 -10.75 -15.87 -7.83
C ASP A 176 -10.47 -14.61 -6.98
N GLY A 177 -11.30 -13.57 -7.09
CA GLY A 177 -11.26 -12.40 -6.21
C GLY A 177 -10.11 -11.43 -6.47
N ILE A 178 -9.73 -11.23 -7.74
CA ILE A 178 -8.61 -10.34 -8.10
C ILE A 178 -8.84 -8.88 -7.66
N LEU A 179 -10.09 -8.41 -7.69
CA LEU A 179 -10.42 -7.02 -7.36
C LEU A 179 -10.28 -6.78 -5.85
N GLU A 180 -10.79 -7.70 -5.04
CA GLU A 180 -10.70 -7.65 -3.58
C GLU A 180 -9.22 -7.71 -3.13
N GLN A 181 -8.42 -8.56 -3.76
CA GLN A 181 -7.00 -8.63 -3.44
C GLN A 181 -6.24 -7.38 -3.92
N ALA A 182 -6.63 -6.82 -5.07
CA ALA A 182 -6.07 -5.56 -5.55
C ALA A 182 -6.40 -4.39 -4.61
N GLU A 183 -7.60 -4.35 -4.04
CA GLU A 183 -8.03 -3.37 -3.04
C GLU A 183 -7.16 -3.42 -1.79
N VAL A 184 -7.00 -4.61 -1.20
CA VAL A 184 -6.15 -4.83 -0.03
C VAL A 184 -4.71 -4.39 -0.32
N ASN A 185 -4.14 -4.83 -1.44
CA ASN A 185 -2.77 -4.49 -1.81
C ASN A 185 -2.59 -2.98 -2.05
N ALA A 186 -3.61 -2.31 -2.61
CA ALA A 186 -3.58 -0.88 -2.84
C ALA A 186 -3.67 -0.09 -1.54
N ALA A 187 -4.55 -0.51 -0.63
CA ALA A 187 -4.67 0.08 0.69
C ALA A 187 -3.34 0.00 1.46
N ASP A 188 -2.72 -1.19 1.51
CA ASP A 188 -1.43 -1.41 2.18
C ASP A 188 -0.31 -0.52 1.60
N PHE A 189 -0.26 -0.41 0.27
CA PHE A 189 0.71 0.42 -0.43
C PHE A 189 0.50 1.91 -0.11
N LEU A 190 -0.74 2.39 -0.24
CA LEU A 190 -1.07 3.80 -0.06
C LEU A 190 -0.94 4.24 1.40
N GLU A 191 -1.34 3.39 2.35
CA GLU A 191 -1.10 3.63 3.79
C GLU A 191 0.41 3.81 4.04
N SER A 192 1.23 2.89 3.55
CA SER A 192 2.70 2.98 3.66
C SER A 192 3.26 4.23 2.99
N PHE A 193 2.73 4.60 1.82
CA PHE A 193 3.12 5.79 1.08
C PHE A 193 2.81 7.06 1.88
N PHE A 194 1.58 7.23 2.37
CA PHE A 194 1.19 8.40 3.16
C PHE A 194 1.95 8.46 4.51
N HIS A 195 2.22 7.32 5.14
CA HIS A 195 3.10 7.25 6.30
C HIS A 195 4.51 7.80 5.99
N SER A 196 5.07 7.46 4.82
CA SER A 196 6.37 7.98 4.38
C SER A 196 6.39 9.48 4.13
N LEU A 197 5.23 10.08 3.81
CA LEU A 197 5.03 11.52 3.65
C LEU A 197 4.81 12.26 4.98
N GLY A 198 4.77 11.53 6.11
CA GLY A 198 4.67 12.11 7.44
C GLY A 198 3.24 12.21 7.99
N TYR A 199 2.29 11.48 7.40
CA TYR A 199 0.93 11.32 7.95
C TYR A 199 0.90 10.08 8.84
N PRO A 200 0.87 10.20 10.18
CA PRO A 200 0.97 9.05 11.07
C PRO A 200 -0.34 8.25 11.21
N GLU A 201 -1.46 8.84 10.80
CA GLU A 201 -2.79 8.24 10.86
C GLU A 201 -3.52 8.52 9.57
N VAL A 202 -3.94 7.46 8.88
CA VAL A 202 -4.56 7.51 7.56
C VAL A 202 -5.80 6.63 7.57
N VAL A 203 -6.89 7.15 7.03
CA VAL A 203 -8.14 6.40 6.82
C VAL A 203 -8.41 6.40 5.33
N LEU A 204 -8.35 5.21 4.75
CA LEU A 204 -8.64 4.97 3.34
C LEU A 204 -10.07 4.43 3.23
N GLU A 205 -10.85 5.01 2.33
CA GLU A 205 -12.22 4.57 2.03
C GLU A 205 -12.36 4.48 0.52
N PHE A 206 -12.71 3.30 0.00
CA PHE A 206 -12.97 3.12 -1.41
C PHE A 206 -14.37 3.65 -1.74
N SER A 207 -14.47 4.34 -2.86
CA SER A 207 -15.76 4.79 -3.39
C SER A 207 -16.58 3.55 -3.78
N ASP A 208 -17.85 3.47 -3.38
CA ASP A 208 -18.76 2.43 -3.87
C ASP A 208 -19.46 2.90 -5.15
N GLU A 209 -19.60 2.02 -6.14
CA GLU A 209 -20.29 2.31 -7.40
C GLU A 209 -21.77 2.64 -7.12
N ASN A 210 -22.20 3.84 -7.51
CA ASN A 210 -23.55 4.37 -7.26
C ASN A 210 -24.44 4.26 -8.51
#